data_AF-A0A7K3YZE0-F1
#
_entry.id   AF-A0A7K3YZE0-F1
#
_cell.length_a   1.000
_cell.length_b   1.000
_cell.length_c   1.000
_cell.angle_alpha   90.00
_cell.angle_beta   90.00
_cell.angle_gamma   90.00
#
_symmetry.space_group_name_H-M   'P 1'
#
loop_
_entity.id
_entity.type
_entity.pdbx_description
1 polymer ?
#
loop_
_entity_poly.entity_id
_entity_poly.type
_entity_poly.pdbx_seq_one_letter_code
_entity_poly.pdbx_strand_id
1 'polypeptide(L)'
;MREEKLSDAIIYDKLHLLQHDFSGYIERNSQKVDANLPVFYGYVISALESSFPHLPEDTHDEFIDSITYKILDTSQNTQNFDFVKRVIANAIRFKKRKDAKDGINIVVGLKLLKNGDFIHALDFLKKYAMRDAKIGTAVAFCYHTLSLREFKEGETSENHRPG
;
A
#
# COMPACT_ATOMS: atom_id res chain seq x y z
N MET A 1 -30.31 -2.18 19.41
CA MET A 1 -30.24 -1.12 18.38
C MET A 1 -29.54 0.19 18.80
N ARG A 2 -29.95 0.91 19.86
CA ARG A 2 -29.25 2.18 20.25
C ARG A 2 -27.96 1.94 21.04
N GLU A 3 -27.93 0.90 21.88
CA GLU A 3 -26.75 0.51 22.67
C GLU A 3 -25.66 -0.18 21.83
N GLU A 4 -26.02 -1.07 20.90
CA GLU A 4 -25.07 -1.69 19.95
C GLU A 4 -24.35 -0.62 19.10
N LYS A 5 -25.09 0.34 18.53
CA LYS A 5 -24.48 1.43 17.74
C LYS A 5 -23.53 2.31 18.55
N LEU A 6 -23.79 2.49 19.84
CA LEU A 6 -22.91 3.25 20.72
C LEU A 6 -21.63 2.46 21.03
N SER A 7 -21.74 1.13 21.19
CA SER A 7 -20.60 0.25 21.41
C SER A 7 -19.70 0.17 20.18
N ASP A 8 -20.29 0.07 18.99
CA ASP A 8 -19.53 0.02 17.73
C ASP A 8 -18.75 1.32 17.51
N ALA A 9 -19.39 2.48 17.75
CA ALA A 9 -18.72 3.77 17.64
C ALA A 9 -17.50 3.89 18.57
N ILE A 10 -17.64 3.42 19.82
CA ILE A 10 -16.53 3.41 20.79
C ILE A 10 -15.39 2.48 20.33
N ILE A 11 -15.71 1.35 19.70
CA ILE A 11 -14.70 0.44 19.14
C ILE A 11 -13.95 1.13 18.00
N TYR A 12 -14.64 1.79 17.08
CA TYR A 12 -14.02 2.52 15.97
C TYR A 12 -13.13 3.66 16.46
N ASP A 13 -13.55 4.44 17.46
CA ASP A 13 -12.73 5.52 18.02
C ASP A 13 -11.43 5.00 18.63
N LYS A 14 -11.51 3.88 19.38
CA LYS A 14 -10.33 3.23 19.96
C LYS A 14 -9.42 2.64 18.89
N LEU A 15 -9.99 2.05 17.84
CA LEU A 15 -9.23 1.52 16.72
C LEU A 15 -8.48 2.63 15.99
N HIS A 16 -9.13 3.77 15.76
CA HIS A 16 -8.52 4.94 15.16
C HIS A 16 -7.41 5.53 16.04
N LEU A 17 -7.58 5.53 17.37
CA LEU A 17 -6.53 5.93 18.31
C LEU A 17 -5.30 5.02 18.19
N LEU A 18 -5.50 3.70 18.17
CA LEU A 18 -4.40 2.74 17.99
C LEU A 18 -3.69 2.94 16.64
N GLN A 19 -4.45 3.16 15.58
CA GLN A 19 -3.90 3.48 14.25
C GLN A 19 -3.07 4.76 14.28
N HIS A 20 -3.55 5.79 14.96
CA HIS A 20 -2.85 7.06 15.11
C HIS A 20 -1.53 6.89 15.88
N ASP A 21 -1.52 6.11 16.95
CA ASP A 21 -0.32 5.83 17.73
C ASP A 21 0.76 5.13 16.91
N PHE A 22 0.39 4.10 16.15
CA PHE A 22 1.32 3.44 15.23
C PHE A 22 1.78 4.37 14.11
N SER A 23 0.88 5.20 13.58
CA SER A 23 1.24 6.19 12.56
C SER A 23 2.29 7.17 13.06
N GLY A 24 2.11 7.71 14.26
CA GLY A 24 3.10 8.58 14.89
C GLY A 24 4.41 7.85 15.22
N TYR A 25 4.35 6.57 15.60
CA TYR A 25 5.56 5.76 15.78
C TYR A 25 6.33 5.59 14.47
N ILE A 26 5.66 5.27 13.36
CA ILE A 26 6.25 5.09 12.03
C ILE A 26 6.93 6.39 11.58
N GLU A 27 6.26 7.54 11.74
CA GLU A 27 6.83 8.85 11.40
C GLU A 27 8.14 9.14 12.12
N ARG A 28 8.20 8.82 13.42
CA ARG A 28 9.39 9.06 14.25
C ARG A 28 10.49 8.02 14.09
N ASN A 29 10.17 6.82 13.57
CA ASN A 29 11.08 5.66 13.59
C ASN A 29 11.18 4.93 12.25
N SER A 30 10.91 5.60 11.13
CA SER A 30 10.82 4.98 9.80
C SER A 30 12.00 4.08 9.45
N GLN A 31 13.24 4.52 9.71
CA GLN A 31 14.45 3.71 9.47
C GLN A 31 14.46 2.39 10.27
N LYS A 32 14.02 2.42 11.54
CA LYS A 32 13.95 1.22 12.39
C LYS A 32 12.85 0.27 11.93
N VAL A 33 11.71 0.82 11.52
CA VAL A 33 10.59 0.06 10.96
C VAL A 33 11.02 -0.62 9.67
N ASP A 34 11.65 0.10 8.76
CA ASP A 34 12.12 -0.42 7.47
C ASP A 34 13.12 -1.57 7.64
N ALA A 35 14.02 -1.46 8.62
CA ALA A 35 15.01 -2.49 8.93
C ALA A 35 14.40 -3.75 9.58
N ASN A 36 13.26 -3.62 10.28
CA ASN A 36 12.70 -4.68 11.12
C ASN A 36 11.19 -4.90 10.86
N LEU A 37 10.77 -4.89 9.59
CA LEU A 37 9.36 -5.04 9.20
C LEU A 37 8.65 -6.23 9.88
N PRO A 38 9.20 -7.46 9.93
CA PRO A 38 8.49 -8.59 10.54
C PRO A 38 8.19 -8.36 12.02
N VAL A 39 9.14 -7.79 12.76
CA VAL A 39 9.01 -7.49 14.19
C VAL A 39 7.98 -6.39 14.39
N PHE A 40 8.04 -5.33 13.58
CA PHE A 40 7.07 -4.24 13.65
C PHE A 40 5.65 -4.73 13.40
N TYR A 41 5.41 -5.48 12.32
CA TYR A 41 4.08 -6.06 12.07
C TYR A 41 3.65 -7.01 13.19
N GLY A 42 4.56 -7.80 13.76
CA GLY A 42 4.26 -8.63 14.94
C GLY A 42 3.71 -7.83 16.12
N TYR A 43 4.29 -6.66 16.42
CA TYR A 43 3.77 -5.76 17.45
C TYR A 43 2.42 -5.17 17.10
N VAL A 44 2.23 -4.73 15.84
CA VAL A 44 0.97 -4.20 15.34
C VAL A 44 -0.16 -5.21 15.54
N ILE A 45 0.05 -6.45 15.12
CA ILE A 45 -0.95 -7.52 15.22
C ILE A 45 -1.21 -7.90 16.68
N SER A 46 -0.15 -8.04 17.49
CA SER A 46 -0.30 -8.35 18.91
C SER A 46 -1.15 -7.29 19.63
N ALA A 47 -0.93 -6.00 19.33
CA ALA A 47 -1.70 -4.91 19.90
C ALA A 47 -3.16 -4.89 19.40
N LEU A 48 -3.37 -5.14 18.11
CA LEU A 48 -4.69 -5.19 17.49
C LEU A 48 -5.54 -6.33 18.06
N GLU A 49 -5.00 -7.55 18.11
CA GLU A 49 -5.75 -8.74 18.55
C GLU A 49 -5.99 -8.74 20.06
N SER A 50 -5.06 -8.21 20.86
CA SER A 50 -5.26 -8.08 22.30
C SER A 50 -6.29 -7.01 22.66
N SER A 51 -6.34 -5.91 21.90
CA SER A 51 -7.26 -4.79 22.14
C SER A 51 -8.66 -5.05 21.55
N PHE A 52 -8.75 -5.83 20.47
CA PHE A 52 -9.97 -6.05 19.70
C PHE A 52 -10.13 -7.54 19.29
N PRO A 53 -10.37 -8.45 20.25
CA PRO A 53 -10.38 -9.90 19.99
C PRO A 53 -11.53 -10.37 19.07
N HIS A 54 -12.57 -9.55 18.90
CA HIS A 54 -13.75 -9.86 18.08
C HIS A 54 -13.89 -8.92 16.87
N LEU A 55 -12.78 -8.32 16.43
CA LEU A 55 -12.79 -7.43 15.28
C LEU A 55 -13.17 -8.22 14.01
N PRO A 56 -14.14 -7.74 13.21
CA PRO A 56 -14.45 -8.30 11.91
C PRO A 56 -13.21 -8.40 11.01
N GLU A 57 -13.11 -9.46 10.21
CA GLU A 57 -11.93 -9.72 9.37
C GLU A 57 -11.64 -8.61 8.36
N ASP A 58 -12.68 -8.00 7.81
CA ASP A 58 -12.57 -6.85 6.91
C ASP A 58 -11.97 -5.62 7.60
N THR A 59 -12.47 -5.28 8.79
CA THR A 59 -11.97 -4.15 9.58
C THR A 59 -10.53 -4.39 10.04
N HIS A 60 -10.21 -5.63 10.41
CA HIS A 60 -8.83 -6.05 10.72
C HIS A 60 -7.89 -5.85 9.53
N ASP A 61 -8.32 -6.30 8.35
CA ASP A 61 -7.55 -6.21 7.12
C ASP A 61 -7.38 -4.76 6.63
N GLU A 62 -8.38 -3.90 6.82
CA GLU A 62 -8.31 -2.46 6.55
C GLU A 62 -7.36 -1.72 7.50
N PHE A 63 -7.30 -2.14 8.77
CA PHE A 63 -6.32 -1.61 9.71
C PHE A 63 -4.90 -1.93 9.26
N ILE A 64 -4.63 -3.18 8.84
CA ILE A 64 -3.33 -3.57 8.28
C ILE A 64 -3.01 -2.74 7.03
N ASP A 65 -3.98 -2.57 6.12
CA ASP A 65 -3.80 -1.77 4.90
C ASP A 65 -3.40 -0.33 5.22
N SER A 66 -4.02 0.26 6.24
CA SER A 66 -3.72 1.62 6.70
C SER A 66 -2.31 1.76 7.26
N ILE A 67 -1.86 0.79 8.08
CA ILE A 67 -0.49 0.73 8.59
C ILE A 67 0.51 0.54 7.45
N THR A 68 0.23 -0.37 6.52
CA THR A 68 1.06 -0.61 5.34
C THR A 68 1.21 0.63 4.48
N TYR A 69 0.11 1.34 4.21
CA TYR A 69 0.14 2.61 3.51
C TYR A 69 1.03 3.62 4.23
N LYS A 70 0.91 3.73 5.56
CA LYS A 70 1.68 4.69 6.34
C LYS A 70 3.19 4.41 6.30
N ILE A 71 3.60 3.14 6.32
CA ILE A 71 5.00 2.75 6.13
C ILE A 71 5.48 3.19 4.75
N LEU A 72 4.73 2.89 3.69
CA LEU A 72 5.08 3.25 2.32
C LEU A 72 5.04 4.76 2.08
N ASP A 73 4.22 5.52 2.82
CA ASP A 73 4.18 6.96 2.64
C ASP A 73 5.33 7.68 3.34
N THR A 74 5.74 7.16 4.51
CA THR A 74 6.79 7.74 5.34
C THR A 74 8.21 7.32 4.92
N SER A 75 8.37 6.10 4.39
CA SER A 75 9.69 5.54 4.10
C SER A 75 10.38 6.22 2.92
N GLN A 76 11.66 6.53 3.10
CA GLN A 76 12.53 7.01 2.02
C GLN A 76 12.95 5.88 1.05
N ASN A 77 12.76 4.62 1.44
CA ASN A 77 13.14 3.45 0.66
C ASN A 77 12.09 3.03 -0.37
N THR A 78 11.03 3.82 -0.57
CA THR A 78 9.90 3.44 -1.44
C THR A 78 10.19 3.48 -2.93
N GLN A 79 11.34 4.03 -3.33
CA GLN A 79 11.88 3.89 -4.67
C GLN A 79 12.59 2.53 -4.88
N ASN A 80 12.94 1.82 -3.80
CA ASN A 80 13.48 0.48 -3.87
C ASN A 80 12.33 -0.54 -3.95
N PHE A 81 12.15 -1.12 -5.12
CA PHE A 81 11.05 -2.06 -5.35
C PHE A 81 11.13 -3.33 -4.47
N ASP A 82 12.33 -3.80 -4.11
CA ASP A 82 12.49 -4.94 -3.22
C ASP A 82 12.11 -4.60 -1.78
N PHE A 83 12.30 -3.35 -1.35
CA PHE A 83 11.72 -2.88 -0.10
C PHE A 83 10.19 -2.93 -0.15
N VAL A 84 9.58 -2.40 -1.21
CA VAL A 84 8.12 -2.43 -1.40
C VAL A 84 7.58 -3.87 -1.36
N LYS A 85 8.21 -4.81 -2.06
CA LYS A 85 7.86 -6.24 -2.00
C LYS A 85 7.93 -6.81 -0.58
N ARG A 86 8.97 -6.48 0.18
CA ARG A 86 9.10 -6.94 1.57
C ARG A 86 8.00 -6.40 2.46
N VAL A 87 7.64 -5.12 2.32
CA VAL A 87 6.52 -4.52 3.06
C VAL A 87 5.22 -5.28 2.78
N ILE A 88 4.91 -5.51 1.50
CA ILE A 88 3.71 -6.23 1.06
C ILE A 88 3.69 -7.66 1.57
N ALA A 89 4.81 -8.38 1.43
CA ALA A 89 4.91 -9.76 1.85
C ALA A 89 4.69 -9.92 3.35
N ASN A 90 5.16 -8.98 4.18
CA ASN A 90 4.89 -8.99 5.61
C ASN A 90 3.42 -8.68 5.90
N ALA A 91 2.86 -7.63 5.32
CA ALA A 91 1.46 -7.25 5.55
C ALA A 91 0.49 -8.40 5.19
N ILE A 92 0.65 -9.01 4.02
CA ILE A 92 -0.20 -10.11 3.52
C ILE A 92 -0.22 -11.31 4.48
N ARG A 93 0.90 -11.62 5.13
CA ARG A 93 0.99 -12.76 6.07
C ARG A 93 0.06 -12.62 7.26
N PHE A 94 -0.31 -11.38 7.59
CA PHE A 94 -1.14 -11.09 8.75
C PHE A 94 -2.58 -10.77 8.39
N LYS A 95 -2.95 -10.73 7.11
CA LYS A 95 -4.35 -10.53 6.72
C LYS A 95 -5.17 -11.81 6.91
N LYS A 96 -6.46 -11.66 7.26
CA LYS A 96 -7.37 -12.76 7.57
C LYS A 96 -8.12 -13.26 6.34
N ARG A 97 -8.53 -12.37 5.43
CA ARG A 97 -9.31 -12.78 4.24
C ARG A 97 -8.42 -13.35 3.13
N LYS A 98 -9.00 -14.24 2.32
CA LYS A 98 -8.30 -14.85 1.15
C LYS A 98 -8.06 -13.86 0.01
N ASP A 99 -8.93 -12.88 -0.17
CA ASP A 99 -8.87 -11.81 -1.17
C ASP A 99 -8.24 -10.52 -0.65
N ALA A 100 -7.75 -10.53 0.59
CA ALA A 100 -7.23 -9.37 1.29
C ALA A 100 -6.04 -8.69 0.59
N LYS A 101 -5.39 -9.38 -0.35
CA LYS A 101 -4.29 -8.84 -1.15
C LYS A 101 -4.76 -7.71 -2.07
N ASP A 102 -6.06 -7.59 -2.33
CA ASP A 102 -6.57 -6.65 -3.32
C ASP A 102 -6.33 -5.20 -2.91
N GLY A 103 -6.70 -4.83 -1.67
CA GLY A 103 -6.47 -3.49 -1.12
C GLY A 103 -5.00 -3.08 -1.14
N ILE A 104 -4.11 -3.91 -0.58
CA ILE A 104 -2.65 -3.66 -0.59
C ILE A 104 -2.12 -3.45 -2.00
N ASN A 105 -2.49 -4.30 -2.95
CA ASN A 105 -2.00 -4.20 -4.31
C ASN A 105 -2.44 -2.88 -4.96
N ILE A 106 -3.70 -2.46 -4.77
CA ILE A 106 -4.17 -1.17 -5.29
C ILE A 106 -3.37 -0.02 -4.68
N VAL A 107 -3.24 0.01 -3.36
CA VAL A 107 -2.52 1.07 -2.63
C VAL A 107 -1.06 1.18 -3.08
N VAL A 108 -0.37 0.03 -3.18
CA VAL A 108 1.02 -0.04 -3.66
C VAL A 108 1.12 0.47 -5.09
N GLY A 109 0.25 0.00 -5.99
CA GLY A 109 0.28 0.40 -7.38
C GLY A 109 0.11 1.90 -7.56
N LEU A 110 -0.79 2.52 -6.79
CA LEU A 110 -0.98 3.97 -6.79
C LEU A 110 0.25 4.72 -6.23
N LYS A 111 0.91 4.19 -5.20
CA LYS A 111 2.14 4.78 -4.66
C LYS A 111 3.30 4.70 -5.66
N LEU A 112 3.48 3.56 -6.34
CA LEU A 112 4.49 3.40 -7.39
C LEU A 112 4.23 4.35 -8.57
N LEU A 113 2.97 4.50 -8.98
CA LEU A 113 2.56 5.48 -9.99
C LEU A 113 2.94 6.90 -9.56
N LYS A 114 2.61 7.29 -8.32
CA LYS A 114 2.97 8.61 -7.76
C LYS A 114 4.49 8.83 -7.76
N ASN A 115 5.28 7.78 -7.56
CA ASN A 115 6.73 7.82 -7.59
C ASN A 115 7.33 7.78 -9.01
N GLY A 116 6.51 7.65 -10.06
CA GLY A 116 6.95 7.61 -11.46
C GLY A 116 7.39 6.23 -11.96
N ASP A 117 7.19 5.19 -11.15
CA ASP A 117 7.49 3.80 -11.50
C ASP A 117 6.29 3.14 -12.19
N PHE A 118 6.07 3.54 -13.45
CA PHE A 118 4.90 3.13 -14.22
C PHE A 118 4.90 1.64 -14.58
N ILE A 119 6.09 1.04 -14.73
CA ILE A 119 6.23 -0.39 -15.07
C ILE A 119 5.73 -1.24 -13.92
N HIS A 120 6.28 -1.05 -12.71
CA HIS A 120 5.84 -1.84 -11.57
C HIS A 120 4.42 -1.47 -11.13
N ALA A 121 4.00 -0.19 -11.26
CA ALA A 121 2.62 0.19 -10.97
C ALA A 121 1.59 -0.60 -11.80
N LEU A 122 1.87 -0.86 -13.09
CA LEU A 122 0.98 -1.65 -13.95
C LEU A 122 0.81 -3.08 -13.46
N ASP A 123 1.87 -3.72 -12.95
CA ASP A 123 1.79 -5.09 -12.43
C ASP A 123 0.80 -5.24 -11.27
N PHE A 124 0.63 -4.18 -10.48
CA PHE A 124 -0.34 -4.16 -9.40
C PHE A 124 -1.74 -3.72 -9.85
N LEU A 125 -1.85 -2.72 -10.71
CA LEU A 125 -3.13 -2.05 -11.02
C LEU A 125 -3.92 -2.70 -12.16
N LYS A 126 -3.26 -3.33 -13.15
CA LYS A 126 -3.91 -3.78 -14.40
C LYS A 126 -5.12 -4.69 -14.16
N LYS A 127 -5.04 -5.59 -13.17
CA LYS A 127 -6.11 -6.53 -12.82
C LYS A 127 -7.35 -5.88 -12.21
N TYR A 128 -7.26 -4.62 -11.80
CA TYR A 128 -8.35 -3.87 -11.17
C TYR A 128 -8.87 -2.73 -12.05
N ALA A 129 -8.35 -2.56 -13.27
CA ALA A 129 -8.70 -1.45 -14.16
C ALA A 129 -10.21 -1.32 -14.42
N MET A 130 -10.94 -2.44 -14.41
CA MET A 130 -12.39 -2.48 -14.63
C MET A 130 -13.22 -2.36 -13.35
N ARG A 131 -12.59 -2.37 -12.17
CA ARG A 131 -13.29 -2.29 -10.88
C ARG A 131 -13.64 -0.86 -10.48
N ASP A 132 -12.83 0.12 -10.89
CA ASP A 132 -13.03 1.52 -10.59
C ASP A 132 -12.43 2.41 -11.69
N ALA A 133 -13.16 3.47 -12.06
CA ALA A 133 -12.77 4.35 -13.16
C ALA A 133 -11.45 5.10 -12.90
N LYS A 134 -11.14 5.44 -11.64
CA LYS A 134 -9.86 6.09 -11.29
C LYS A 134 -8.71 5.11 -11.41
N ILE A 135 -8.91 3.86 -11.03
CA ILE A 135 -7.91 2.81 -11.25
C ILE A 135 -7.70 2.57 -12.75
N GLY A 136 -8.78 2.50 -13.53
CA GLY A 136 -8.68 2.41 -15.00
C GLY A 136 -7.92 3.59 -15.60
N THR A 137 -8.18 4.81 -15.12
CA THR A 137 -7.46 6.03 -15.53
C THR A 137 -5.98 5.96 -15.17
N ALA A 138 -5.63 5.49 -13.97
CA ALA A 138 -4.25 5.30 -13.54
C ALA A 138 -3.50 4.30 -14.44
N VAL A 139 -4.14 3.19 -14.81
CA VAL A 139 -3.58 2.19 -15.74
C VAL A 139 -3.37 2.79 -17.13
N ALA A 140 -4.36 3.51 -17.67
CA ALA A 140 -4.25 4.19 -18.95
C ALA A 140 -3.12 5.24 -18.96
N PHE A 141 -2.97 5.99 -17.87
CA PHE A 141 -1.88 6.96 -17.70
C PHE A 141 -0.50 6.30 -17.70
N CYS A 142 -0.35 5.15 -17.04
CA CYS A 142 0.91 4.38 -17.09
C CYS A 142 1.25 3.95 -18.52
N TYR A 143 0.30 3.36 -19.25
CA TYR A 143 0.52 2.96 -20.64
C TYR A 143 0.87 4.14 -21.55
N HIS A 144 0.14 5.25 -21.42
CA HIS A 144 0.39 6.46 -22.19
C HIS A 144 1.81 7.00 -21.93
N THR A 145 2.21 7.09 -20.66
CA THR A 145 3.51 7.64 -20.28
C THR A 145 4.66 6.74 -20.73
N LEU A 146 4.50 5.42 -20.64
CA LEU A 146 5.51 4.47 -21.13
C LEU A 146 5.66 4.57 -22.65
N SER A 147 4.55 4.63 -23.39
CA SER A 147 4.57 4.81 -24.84
C SER A 147 5.29 6.12 -25.24
N LEU A 148 5.03 7.24 -24.55
CA LEU A 148 5.75 8.49 -24.80
C LEU A 148 7.27 8.39 -24.55
N ARG A 149 7.71 7.56 -23.60
CA ARG A 149 9.14 7.31 -23.36
C ARG A 149 9.76 6.51 -24.50
N GLU A 150 9.09 5.44 -24.94
CA GLU A 150 9.53 4.62 -26.08
C GLU A 150 9.66 5.45 -27.36
N PHE A 151 8.67 6.31 -27.66
CA PHE A 151 8.72 7.19 -28.83
C PHE A 151 9.92 8.16 -28.78
N LYS A 152 10.21 8.76 -27.62
CA LYS A 152 11.35 9.68 -27.47
C LYS A 152 12.70 8.98 -27.58
N GLU A 153 12.83 7.77 -27.04
CA GLU A 153 14.06 6.97 -27.14
C GLU A 153 14.34 6.52 -28.59
N GLY A 154 13.27 6.22 -29.36
CA GLY A 154 13.35 5.92 -30.79
C GLY A 154 13.90 7.08 -31.64
N GLU A 155 13.42 8.31 -31.41
CA GLU A 155 13.89 9.51 -32.13
C GLU A 155 15.36 9.84 -31.84
N THR A 156 15.85 9.60 -30.63
CA THR A 156 17.27 9.80 -30.30
C THR A 156 18.19 8.77 -30.93
N SER A 157 17.68 7.55 -31.18
CA SER A 157 18.47 6.43 -31.69
C SER A 157 18.66 6.48 -33.22
N GLU A 158 17.74 7.10 -33.96
CA GLU A 158 17.84 7.24 -35.43
C GLU A 158 18.77 8.37 -35.90
N ASN A 159 19.24 9.24 -35.00
CA ASN A 159 20.12 10.37 -35.33
C ASN A 159 21.62 10.02 -35.41
N HIS A 160 22.01 8.75 -35.34
CA HIS A 160 23.37 8.28 -35.63
C HIS A 160 23.42 7.58 -37.00
N ARG A 161 23.41 8.36 -38.09
CA ARG A 161 23.84 7.88 -39.41
C ARG A 161 25.33 8.20 -39.60
N PRO A 162 26.22 7.21 -39.78
CA PRO A 162 27.59 7.47 -40.19
C PRO A 162 27.57 7.97 -41.65
N GLY A 163 28.10 9.17 -41.85
CA GLY A 163 28.48 9.68 -43.17
C GLY A 163 29.86 9.19 -43.58
#